data_AF-A0A183GTE7-F1
#
_entry.id   AF-A0A183GTE7-F1
#
_cell.length_a   1.000
_cell.length_b   1.000
_cell.length_c   1.000
_cell.angle_alpha   90.00
_cell.angle_beta   90.00
_cell.angle_gamma   90.00
#
_symmetry.space_group_name_H-M   'P 1'
#
loop_
_entity.id
_entity.type
_entity.pdbx_description
1 polymer ?
#
loop_
_entity_poly.entity_id
_entity_poly.type
_entity_poly.pdbx_seq_one_letter_code
_entity_poly.pdbx_strand_id
1 'polypeptide(L)'
;MSCTTGFEKSRPSPTTCVKKELKFGYVSSEDNPADIGTRGTTADEFQQSMWLQGPPLLRHPPALWPPENKTFQLHQHKNEAIDRNILTVQQSNSPSSMFDMTRFSTLDKLEGTAAHVFRFIANTSKGLPPQRRQSPQTTMPEITNQEGTEPLKACNLKQTRKFIWKLHQTQFNEAILTLSNNKLNIKEDSIDATDD
;
A
#
# COMPACT_ATOMS: atom_id res chain seq x y z
N MET A 1 30.89 49.93 41.56
CA MET A 1 30.43 48.64 42.11
C MET A 1 29.33 48.14 41.21
N SER A 2 29.67 47.32 40.21
CA SER A 2 28.71 46.87 39.20
C SER A 2 28.30 45.44 39.53
N CYS A 3 27.05 45.26 39.93
CA CYS A 3 26.45 43.97 40.23
C CYS A 3 25.89 43.39 38.93
N THR A 4 26.57 42.38 38.37
CA THR A 4 26.09 41.62 37.20
C THR A 4 25.41 40.35 37.70
N THR A 5 24.08 40.38 37.75
CA THR A 5 23.25 39.22 38.08
C THR A 5 23.19 38.28 36.87
N GLY A 6 24.01 37.23 36.86
CA GLY A 6 23.93 36.16 35.87
C GLY A 6 22.78 35.21 36.18
N PHE A 7 21.77 35.18 35.31
CA PHE A 7 20.69 34.19 35.36
C PHE A 7 21.18 32.91 34.66
N GLU A 8 21.70 31.96 35.43
CA GLU A 8 22.13 30.67 34.91
C GLU A 8 20.89 29.79 34.64
N LYS A 9 20.53 29.64 33.36
CA LYS A 9 19.52 28.68 32.92
C LYS A 9 20.08 27.27 33.15
N SER A 10 19.75 26.67 34.29
CA SER A 10 19.94 25.24 34.53
C SER A 10 19.18 24.44 33.47
N ARG A 11 19.90 23.80 32.54
CA ARG A 11 19.31 22.79 31.64
C ARG A 11 18.73 21.67 32.50
N PRO A 12 17.48 21.22 32.27
CA PRO A 12 17.02 19.98 32.88
C PRO A 12 17.94 18.84 32.42
N SER A 13 18.33 18.00 33.39
CA SER A 13 19.14 16.82 33.17
C SER A 13 18.50 15.92 32.10
N PRO A 14 19.30 15.21 31.28
CA PRO A 14 18.76 14.31 30.27
C PRO A 14 17.89 13.25 30.94
N THR A 15 16.60 13.25 30.63
CA THR A 15 15.66 12.20 31.03
C THR A 15 16.21 10.88 30.54
N THR A 16 16.70 10.04 31.46
CA THR A 16 17.18 8.69 31.14
C THR A 16 16.05 7.93 30.46
N CYS A 17 16.16 7.70 29.15
CA CYS A 17 15.21 6.90 28.41
C CYS A 17 15.36 5.45 28.90
N VAL A 18 14.47 5.04 29.80
CA VAL A 18 14.41 3.66 30.28
C VAL A 18 14.01 2.78 29.11
N LYS A 19 14.92 1.90 28.65
CA LYS A 19 14.58 0.85 27.70
C LYS A 19 13.57 -0.08 28.37
N LYS A 20 12.31 0.00 27.97
CA LYS A 20 11.28 -0.96 28.38
C LYS A 20 11.36 -2.18 27.47
N GLU A 21 11.35 -3.37 28.08
CA GLU A 21 11.24 -4.62 27.33
C GLU A 21 9.87 -4.72 26.68
N LEU A 22 9.85 -5.02 25.37
CA LEU A 22 8.62 -5.24 24.61
C LEU A 22 8.22 -6.71 24.73
N LYS A 23 7.02 -6.95 25.24
CA LYS A 23 6.43 -8.28 25.38
C LYS A 23 5.14 -8.34 24.56
N PHE A 24 4.93 -9.47 23.91
CA PHE A 24 3.75 -9.76 23.10
C PHE A 24 2.94 -10.85 23.78
N GLY A 25 1.61 -10.81 23.67
CA GLY A 25 0.73 -11.84 24.20
C GLY A 25 -0.48 -11.99 23.28
N TYR A 26 -1.03 -13.19 23.22
CA TYR A 26 -2.28 -13.43 22.51
C TYR A 26 -3.46 -12.87 23.32
N VAL A 27 -4.41 -12.26 22.62
CA VAL A 27 -5.71 -11.84 23.17
C VAL A 27 -6.77 -12.46 22.26
N SER A 28 -7.79 -13.08 22.86
CA SER A 28 -8.90 -13.67 22.12
C SER A 28 -9.61 -12.60 21.29
N SER A 29 -10.29 -13.01 20.21
CA SER A 29 -11.04 -12.05 19.38
C SER A 29 -12.14 -11.34 20.15
N GLU A 30 -12.77 -12.03 21.10
CA GLU A 30 -13.82 -11.47 21.97
C GLU A 30 -13.28 -10.39 22.90
N ASP A 31 -12.02 -10.54 23.34
CA ASP A 31 -11.34 -9.58 24.21
C ASP A 31 -10.50 -8.54 23.46
N ASN A 32 -10.53 -8.52 22.12
CA ASN A 32 -9.73 -7.60 21.33
C ASN A 32 -10.35 -6.20 21.31
N PRO A 33 -9.79 -5.20 22.02
CA PRO A 33 -10.37 -3.86 22.01
C PRO A 33 -10.45 -3.26 20.60
N ALA A 34 -9.53 -3.63 19.69
CA ALA A 34 -9.46 -3.06 18.35
C ALA A 34 -10.62 -3.42 17.43
N ASP A 35 -11.35 -4.49 17.74
CA ASP A 35 -12.56 -4.84 17.01
C ASP A 35 -13.64 -3.76 17.15
N ILE A 36 -13.72 -3.09 18.32
CA ILE A 36 -14.72 -2.04 18.57
C ILE A 36 -14.46 -0.81 17.68
N GLY A 37 -13.19 -0.41 17.56
CA GLY A 37 -12.81 0.72 16.72
C GLY A 37 -13.00 0.48 15.22
N THR A 38 -12.95 -0.78 14.79
CA THR A 38 -13.02 -1.15 13.35
C THR A 38 -14.44 -1.51 12.88
N ARG A 39 -15.31 -2.00 13.78
CA ARG A 39 -16.70 -2.39 13.44
C ARG A 39 -17.70 -1.24 13.45
N GLY A 40 -17.30 -0.09 13.99
CA GLY A 40 -18.20 1.04 14.22
C GLY A 40 -19.05 0.82 15.46
N THR A 41 -19.01 1.79 16.38
CA THR A 41 -19.79 1.79 17.62
C THR A 41 -20.33 3.19 17.86
N THR A 42 -21.41 3.32 18.64
CA THR A 42 -21.94 4.63 19.00
C THR A 42 -21.04 5.34 20.02
N ALA A 43 -21.20 6.65 20.18
CA ALA A 43 -20.37 7.42 21.13
C ALA A 43 -20.55 6.95 22.58
N ASP A 44 -21.78 6.62 22.98
CA ASP A 44 -22.10 6.18 24.34
C ASP A 44 -21.54 4.79 24.63
N GLU A 45 -21.68 3.86 23.69
CA GLU A 45 -21.10 2.51 23.77
C GLU A 45 -19.56 2.57 23.77
N PHE A 46 -18.96 3.46 22.98
CA PHE A 46 -17.51 3.64 22.93
C PHE A 46 -16.96 4.11 24.28
N GLN A 47 -17.64 5.04 24.95
CA GLN A 47 -17.23 5.51 26.29
C GLN A 47 -17.20 4.39 27.33
N GLN A 48 -18.13 3.43 27.21
CA GLN A 48 -18.21 2.28 28.10
C GLN A 48 -17.43 1.05 27.57
N SER A 49 -16.75 1.19 26.43
CA SER A 49 -16.12 0.07 25.76
C SER A 49 -14.77 -0.33 26.37
N MET A 50 -14.39 -1.58 26.10
CA MET A 50 -13.07 -2.09 26.45
C MET A 50 -11.92 -1.44 25.68
N TRP A 51 -12.18 -0.69 24.60
CA TRP A 51 -11.13 0.09 23.92
C TRP A 51 -10.54 1.17 24.82
N LEU A 52 -11.38 1.83 25.62
CA LEU A 52 -10.92 2.84 26.58
C LEU A 52 -10.59 2.24 27.95
N GLN A 53 -11.39 1.28 28.41
CA GLN A 53 -11.23 0.69 29.75
C GLN A 53 -10.18 -0.43 29.80
N GLY A 54 -9.78 -0.96 28.65
CA GLY A 54 -8.96 -2.15 28.50
C GLY A 54 -9.75 -3.46 28.70
N PRO A 55 -9.26 -4.58 28.14
CA PRO A 55 -9.84 -5.90 28.39
C PRO A 55 -9.74 -6.32 29.86
N PRO A 56 -10.65 -7.19 30.35
CA PRO A 56 -10.65 -7.68 31.72
C PRO A 56 -9.31 -8.26 32.18
N LEU A 57 -8.61 -8.95 31.26
CA LEU A 57 -7.27 -9.50 31.47
C LEU A 57 -6.28 -8.50 32.10
N LEU A 58 -6.27 -7.25 31.62
CA LEU A 58 -5.31 -6.23 32.06
C LEU A 58 -5.61 -5.68 33.46
N ARG A 59 -6.78 -6.01 34.03
CA ARG A 59 -7.15 -5.62 35.40
C ARG A 59 -6.47 -6.50 36.45
N HIS A 60 -5.95 -7.66 36.04
CA HIS A 60 -5.25 -8.59 36.93
C HIS A 60 -3.74 -8.57 36.68
N PRO A 61 -2.92 -8.86 37.71
CA PRO A 61 -1.47 -8.98 37.53
C PRO A 61 -1.13 -10.12 36.57
N PRO A 62 -0.02 -10.03 35.80
CA PRO A 62 0.38 -11.05 34.83
C PRO A 62 0.50 -12.47 35.37
N ALA A 63 0.73 -12.63 36.68
CA ALA A 63 0.78 -13.93 37.34
C ALA A 63 -0.58 -14.67 37.37
N LEU A 64 -1.68 -13.93 37.24
CA LEU A 64 -3.05 -14.46 37.23
C LEU A 64 -3.65 -14.51 35.83
N TRP A 65 -2.87 -14.19 34.80
CA TRP A 65 -3.35 -14.25 33.43
C TRP A 65 -3.60 -15.71 33.02
N PRO A 66 -4.67 -15.98 32.25
CA PRO A 66 -4.91 -17.29 31.68
C PRO A 66 -3.69 -17.80 30.89
N PRO A 67 -3.49 -19.13 30.82
CA PRO A 67 -2.33 -19.70 30.13
C PRO A 67 -2.17 -19.24 28.68
N GLU A 68 -3.29 -18.97 27.99
CA GLU A 68 -3.33 -18.47 26.61
C GLU A 68 -2.84 -17.03 26.44
N ASN A 69 -2.92 -16.20 27.49
CA ASN A 69 -2.48 -14.80 27.44
C ASN A 69 -1.04 -14.61 27.94
N LYS A 70 -0.30 -15.71 28.16
CA LYS A 70 1.10 -15.62 28.57
C LYS A 70 1.91 -14.84 27.55
N THR A 71 2.72 -13.91 28.05
CA THR A 71 3.53 -13.07 27.19
C THR A 71 4.83 -13.76 26.78
N PHE A 72 5.28 -13.52 25.55
CA PHE A 72 6.57 -13.90 25.03
C PHE A 72 7.33 -12.68 24.52
N GLN A 73 8.65 -12.82 24.34
CA GLN A 73 9.46 -11.80 23.69
C GLN A 73 9.80 -12.28 22.28
N LEU A 74 9.65 -11.39 21.30
CA LEU A 74 10.22 -11.63 19.99
C LEU A 74 11.72 -11.43 20.10
N HIS A 75 12.49 -12.50 19.91
CA HIS A 75 13.93 -12.37 19.76
C HIS A 75 14.19 -11.52 18.52
N GLN A 76 14.90 -10.40 18.67
CA GLN A 76 15.46 -9.71 17.53
C GLN A 76 16.49 -10.65 16.91
N HIS A 77 16.11 -11.38 15.86
CA HIS A 77 17.08 -12.05 14.99
C HIS A 77 17.99 -10.93 14.45
N LYS A 78 19.20 -10.83 15.01
CA LYS A 78 20.18 -9.81 14.61
C LYS A 78 20.67 -9.98 13.17
N ASN A 79 20.34 -11.09 12.50
CA ASN A 79 20.95 -11.49 11.23
C ASN A 79 19.99 -12.08 10.19
N GLU A 80 18.69 -11.87 10.33
CA GLU A 80 17.80 -12.08 9.19
C GLU A 80 17.25 -10.71 8.85
N ALA A 81 17.51 -10.26 7.61
CA ALA A 81 16.74 -9.19 7.01
C ALA A 81 15.30 -9.49 7.36
N ILE A 82 14.74 -8.69 8.28
CA ILE A 82 13.39 -8.90 8.78
C ILE A 82 12.56 -9.11 7.52
N ASP A 83 11.89 -10.26 7.45
CA ASP A 83 10.88 -10.67 6.48
C ASP A 83 9.69 -9.69 6.60
N ARG A 84 10.02 -8.40 6.46
CA ARG A 84 9.08 -7.34 6.23
C ARG A 84 8.62 -7.68 4.84
N ASN A 85 7.43 -8.25 4.74
CA ASN A 85 6.60 -8.19 3.54
C ASN A 85 6.23 -6.72 3.20
N ILE A 86 7.15 -5.77 3.44
CA ILE A 86 7.19 -4.55 2.68
C ILE A 86 7.80 -5.02 1.36
N LEU A 87 6.96 -5.17 0.34
CA LEU A 87 7.37 -5.15 -1.05
C LEU A 87 8.12 -3.84 -1.30
N THR A 88 9.35 -3.77 -0.84
CA THR A 88 10.29 -2.74 -1.23
C THR A 88 10.72 -3.23 -2.59
N VAL A 89 9.94 -2.87 -3.60
CA VAL A 89 10.34 -3.01 -4.99
C VAL A 89 11.62 -2.21 -5.09
N GLN A 90 12.76 -2.87 -4.90
CA GLN A 90 14.03 -2.29 -5.25
C GLN A 90 13.90 -1.90 -6.71
N GLN A 91 14.14 -0.63 -7.00
CA GLN A 91 14.20 -0.10 -8.34
C GLN A 91 15.38 -0.81 -9.01
N SER A 92 15.16 -2.04 -9.49
CA SER A 92 16.07 -2.67 -10.43
C SER A 92 16.08 -1.75 -11.64
N ASN A 93 17.25 -1.61 -12.26
CA ASN A 93 17.40 -0.88 -13.51
C ASN A 93 16.56 -1.61 -14.58
N SER A 94 15.26 -1.34 -14.56
CA SER A 94 14.29 -2.03 -15.38
C SER A 94 14.40 -1.53 -16.81
N PRO A 95 14.17 -2.40 -17.80
CA PRO A 95 14.14 -2.02 -19.21
C PRO A 95 13.15 -0.87 -19.40
N SER A 96 13.47 0.03 -20.33
CA SER A 96 12.68 1.22 -20.69
C SER A 96 11.18 0.94 -20.70
N SER A 97 10.46 1.45 -19.70
CA SER A 97 8.99 1.41 -19.69
C SER A 97 8.46 2.31 -20.82
N MET A 98 7.30 1.96 -21.38
CA MET A 98 6.62 2.75 -22.41
C MET A 98 6.34 4.19 -21.94
N PHE A 99 6.21 4.38 -20.63
CA PHE A 99 6.11 5.69 -19.99
C PHE A 99 7.19 5.82 -18.91
N ASP A 100 7.98 6.90 -19.00
CA ASP A 100 8.82 7.31 -17.87
C ASP A 100 7.94 7.97 -16.80
N MET A 101 7.54 7.17 -15.82
CA MET A 101 6.68 7.60 -14.70
C MET A 101 7.32 8.74 -13.88
N THR A 102 8.66 8.87 -13.88
CA THR A 102 9.37 9.88 -13.08
C THR A 102 9.14 11.30 -13.58
N ARG A 103 8.70 11.47 -14.83
CA ARG A 103 8.45 12.80 -15.43
C ARG A 103 7.13 13.43 -15.03
N PHE A 104 6.26 12.69 -14.34
CA PHE A 104 4.93 13.15 -13.96
C PHE A 104 4.86 13.38 -12.45
N SER A 105 4.37 14.55 -12.05
CA SER A 105 4.25 14.89 -10.62
C SER A 105 3.10 14.17 -9.92
N THR A 106 2.11 13.67 -10.68
CA THR A 106 0.94 12.95 -10.16
C THR A 106 0.49 11.88 -11.14
N LEU A 107 -0.20 10.85 -10.63
CA LEU A 107 -0.80 9.80 -11.46
C LEU A 107 -1.83 10.38 -12.44
N ASP A 108 -2.65 11.34 -12.01
CA ASP A 108 -3.67 11.96 -12.88
C ASP A 108 -3.05 12.64 -14.12
N LYS A 109 -1.86 13.24 -13.99
CA LYS A 109 -1.15 13.85 -15.13
C LYS A 109 -0.62 12.80 -16.09
N LEU A 110 -0.12 11.68 -15.56
CA LEU A 110 0.29 10.53 -16.37
C LEU A 110 -0.92 9.94 -17.10
N GLU A 111 -2.03 9.70 -16.39
CA GLU A 111 -3.28 9.19 -16.96
C GLU A 111 -3.80 10.09 -18.08
N GLY A 112 -3.88 11.40 -17.86
CA GLY A 112 -4.31 12.34 -18.89
C GLY A 112 -3.40 12.32 -20.12
N THR A 113 -2.08 12.31 -19.93
CA THR A 113 -1.12 12.27 -21.03
C THR A 113 -1.20 10.96 -21.81
N ALA A 114 -1.22 9.82 -21.11
CA ALA A 114 -1.33 8.50 -21.72
C ALA A 114 -2.65 8.34 -22.49
N ALA A 115 -3.77 8.85 -21.95
CA ALA A 115 -5.06 8.83 -22.64
C ALA A 115 -5.03 9.61 -23.97
N HIS A 116 -4.36 10.78 -23.99
CA HIS A 116 -4.15 11.54 -25.23
C HIS A 116 -3.27 10.80 -26.24
N VAL A 117 -2.19 10.15 -25.79
CA VAL A 117 -1.32 9.32 -26.64
C VAL A 117 -2.11 8.15 -27.24
N PHE A 118 -2.91 7.47 -26.42
CA PHE A 118 -3.76 6.37 -26.88
C PHE A 118 -4.79 6.82 -27.92
N ARG A 119 -5.42 7.98 -27.71
CA ARG A 119 -6.31 8.58 -28.71
C ARG A 119 -5.59 8.94 -29.99
N PHE A 120 -4.37 9.46 -29.90
CA PHE A 120 -3.56 9.77 -31.08
C PHE A 120 -3.25 8.49 -31.88
N ILE A 121 -2.84 7.42 -31.21
CA ILE A 121 -2.58 6.11 -31.84
C ILE A 121 -3.87 5.56 -32.47
N ALA A 122 -5.00 5.61 -31.77
CA ALA A 122 -6.29 5.18 -32.30
C ALA A 122 -6.69 5.97 -33.56
N ASN A 123 -6.56 7.30 -33.54
CA ASN A 123 -6.92 8.15 -34.68
C ASN A 123 -5.98 7.95 -35.90
N THR A 124 -4.68 7.76 -35.68
CA THR A 124 -3.69 7.57 -36.75
C THR A 124 -3.72 6.14 -37.32
N SER A 125 -4.09 5.14 -36.52
CA SER A 125 -4.18 3.75 -36.97
C SER A 125 -5.39 3.44 -37.86
N LYS A 126 -6.41 4.31 -37.89
CA LYS A 126 -7.61 4.17 -38.75
C LYS A 126 -7.27 3.98 -40.23
N GLY A 127 -6.27 4.71 -40.72
CA GLY A 127 -5.85 4.67 -42.12
C GLY A 127 -5.00 3.45 -42.50
N LEU A 128 -4.59 2.62 -41.53
CA LEU A 128 -3.68 1.52 -41.80
C LEU A 128 -4.42 0.25 -42.25
N PRO A 129 -3.82 -0.59 -43.12
CA PRO A 129 -4.38 -1.88 -43.50
C PRO A 129 -4.61 -2.80 -42.29
N PRO A 130 -5.62 -3.69 -42.31
CA PRO A 130 -5.97 -4.54 -41.17
C PRO A 130 -4.80 -5.42 -40.69
N GLN A 131 -3.90 -5.89 -41.56
CA GLN A 131 -2.68 -6.60 -41.14
C GLN A 131 -1.74 -5.74 -40.27
N ARG A 132 -1.70 -4.42 -40.47
CA ARG A 132 -0.90 -3.50 -39.63
C ARG A 132 -1.64 -2.98 -38.39
N ARG A 133 -2.97 -3.15 -38.34
CA ARG A 133 -3.80 -2.82 -37.17
C ARG A 133 -3.64 -3.82 -36.02
N GLN A 134 -3.14 -5.02 -36.30
CA GLN A 134 -2.98 -6.08 -35.30
C GLN A 134 -1.81 -5.80 -34.34
N SER A 135 -0.69 -5.21 -34.77
CA SER A 135 0.46 -4.97 -33.88
C SER A 135 0.16 -4.07 -32.67
N PRO A 136 -0.61 -2.95 -32.80
CA PRO A 136 -1.05 -2.17 -31.65
C PRO A 136 -2.13 -2.88 -30.80
N GLN A 137 -3.01 -3.66 -31.43
CA GLN A 137 -4.13 -4.32 -30.75
C GLN A 137 -3.70 -5.54 -29.91
N THR A 138 -2.67 -6.28 -30.33
CA THR A 138 -2.19 -7.48 -29.61
C THR A 138 -1.52 -7.13 -28.28
N THR A 139 -0.96 -5.93 -28.13
CA THR A 139 -0.39 -5.45 -26.85
C THR A 139 -1.43 -4.69 -26.00
N MET A 140 -2.57 -4.28 -26.58
CA MET A 140 -3.50 -3.33 -25.97
C MET A 140 -4.98 -3.62 -26.31
N PRO A 141 -5.53 -4.79 -25.97
CA PRO A 141 -6.93 -5.13 -26.30
C PRO A 141 -7.96 -4.31 -25.51
N GLU A 142 -7.53 -3.64 -24.43
CA GLU A 142 -8.43 -2.95 -23.49
C GLU A 142 -8.64 -1.46 -23.80
N ILE A 143 -7.87 -0.92 -24.75
CA ILE A 143 -7.97 0.47 -25.19
C ILE A 143 -8.82 0.53 -26.46
N THR A 144 -10.03 -0.04 -26.36
CA THR A 144 -10.96 -0.08 -27.47
C THR A 144 -11.84 1.18 -27.41
N ASN A 145 -11.98 1.86 -28.55
CA ASN A 145 -12.88 3.01 -28.76
C ASN A 145 -12.49 4.36 -28.10
N GLN A 146 -11.22 4.74 -28.18
CA GLN A 146 -10.72 6.07 -27.75
C GLN A 146 -10.79 7.16 -28.84
N GLU A 147 -11.45 6.88 -29.95
CA GLU A 147 -11.40 7.69 -31.15
C GLU A 147 -12.23 8.97 -31.05
N GLY A 148 -11.83 9.98 -31.84
CA GLY A 148 -12.57 11.23 -31.99
C GLY A 148 -11.81 12.45 -31.48
N THR A 149 -12.46 13.60 -31.60
CA THR A 149 -11.93 14.92 -31.23
C THR A 149 -12.55 15.46 -29.95
N GLU A 150 -13.58 14.81 -29.43
CA GLU A 150 -14.30 15.20 -28.22
C GLU A 150 -13.40 15.22 -26.97
N PRO A 151 -13.76 15.94 -25.90
CA PRO A 151 -13.06 15.86 -24.63
C PRO A 151 -12.94 14.40 -24.12
N LEU A 152 -11.84 14.09 -23.43
CA LEU A 152 -11.63 12.76 -22.86
C LEU A 152 -12.74 12.43 -21.85
N LYS A 153 -13.39 11.28 -22.05
CA LYS A 153 -14.45 10.79 -21.16
C LYS A 153 -13.84 10.07 -19.95
N ALA A 154 -14.60 9.97 -18.86
CA ALA A 154 -14.15 9.26 -17.66
C ALA A 154 -13.81 7.77 -17.92
N CYS A 155 -14.52 7.10 -18.84
CA CYS A 155 -14.21 5.72 -19.24
C CYS A 155 -12.81 5.59 -19.86
N ASN A 156 -12.38 6.62 -20.60
CA ASN A 156 -11.07 6.67 -21.26
C ASN A 156 -9.94 6.69 -20.23
N LEU A 157 -10.09 7.53 -19.20
CA LEU A 157 -9.13 7.62 -18.11
C LEU A 157 -9.10 6.31 -17.30
N LYS A 158 -10.26 5.68 -17.05
CA LYS A 158 -10.31 4.37 -16.38
C LYS A 158 -9.57 3.28 -17.14
N GLN A 159 -9.78 3.17 -18.46
CA GLN A 159 -9.05 2.21 -19.32
C GLN A 159 -7.55 2.50 -19.30
N THR A 160 -7.17 3.77 -19.42
CA THR A 160 -5.76 4.20 -19.38
C THR A 160 -5.11 3.84 -18.04
N ARG A 161 -5.78 4.11 -16.93
CA ARG A 161 -5.32 3.75 -15.58
C ARG A 161 -5.10 2.25 -15.44
N LYS A 162 -6.07 1.45 -15.88
CA LYS A 162 -5.96 -0.02 -15.85
C LYS A 162 -4.75 -0.50 -16.67
N PHE A 163 -4.52 0.09 -17.84
CA PHE A 163 -3.34 -0.21 -18.64
C PHE A 163 -2.03 0.16 -17.93
N ILE A 164 -1.94 1.36 -17.33
CA ILE A 164 -0.76 1.80 -16.60
C ILE A 164 -0.44 0.82 -15.45
N TRP A 165 -1.47 0.34 -14.75
CA TRP A 165 -1.31 -0.68 -13.72
C TRP A 165 -0.82 -2.01 -14.26
N LYS A 166 -1.40 -2.51 -15.36
CA LYS A 166 -0.93 -3.74 -16.01
C LYS A 166 0.53 -3.60 -16.47
N LEU A 167 0.88 -2.48 -17.10
CA LEU A 167 2.25 -2.19 -17.52
C LEU A 167 3.22 -2.22 -16.33
N HIS A 168 2.84 -1.57 -15.22
CA HIS A 168 3.63 -1.58 -13.99
C HIS A 168 3.75 -3.00 -13.41
N GLN A 169 2.66 -3.76 -13.34
CA GLN A 169 2.67 -5.15 -12.87
C GLN A 169 3.58 -6.02 -13.73
N THR A 170 3.52 -5.91 -15.06
CA THR A 170 4.41 -6.63 -15.98
C THR A 170 5.88 -6.24 -15.75
N GLN A 171 6.18 -4.96 -15.57
CA GLN A 171 7.53 -4.48 -15.29
C GLN A 171 8.12 -5.08 -14.01
N PHE A 172 7.28 -5.35 -13.02
CA PHE A 172 7.68 -5.89 -11.72
C PHE A 172 7.25 -7.34 -11.50
N ASN A 173 6.92 -8.08 -12.56
CA ASN A 173 6.39 -9.44 -12.46
C ASN A 173 7.33 -10.37 -11.67
N GLU A 174 8.63 -10.32 -11.97
CA GLU A 174 9.66 -11.10 -11.26
C GLU A 174 9.72 -10.77 -9.76
N ALA A 175 9.55 -9.49 -9.40
CA ALA A 175 9.51 -9.06 -8.00
C ALA A 175 8.22 -9.55 -7.31
N ILE A 176 7.08 -9.48 -8.01
CA ILE A 176 5.76 -9.89 -7.53
C ILE A 176 5.71 -11.42 -7.31
N LEU A 177 6.33 -12.20 -8.19
CA LEU A 177 6.32 -13.67 -8.10
C LEU A 177 7.49 -14.26 -7.27
N THR A 178 8.28 -13.41 -6.59
CA THR A 178 9.37 -13.91 -5.75
C THR A 178 8.88 -14.86 -4.64
N LEU A 179 9.73 -15.83 -4.28
CA LEU A 179 9.45 -16.90 -3.31
C LEU A 179 8.91 -16.42 -1.95
N SER A 180 9.24 -15.18 -1.53
CA SER A 180 8.69 -14.56 -0.31
C SER A 180 7.16 -14.41 -0.37
N ASN A 181 6.61 -14.17 -1.56
CA ASN A 181 5.18 -13.97 -1.79
C ASN A 181 4.38 -15.28 -1.91
N ASN A 182 5.01 -16.46 -1.97
CA ASN A 182 4.30 -17.75 -2.04
C ASN A 182 3.43 -18.03 -0.80
N LYS A 183 3.69 -17.35 0.32
CA LYS A 183 2.85 -17.40 1.53
C LYS A 183 1.56 -16.60 1.38
N LEU A 184 1.49 -15.69 0.41
CA LEU A 184 0.30 -14.98 0.02
C LEU A 184 -0.35 -15.84 -1.07
N ASN A 185 -1.55 -16.35 -0.83
CA ASN A 185 -2.30 -17.19 -1.77
C ASN A 185 -2.79 -16.38 -2.99
N ILE A 186 -1.87 -15.74 -3.70
CA ILE A 186 -2.09 -14.88 -4.86
C ILE A 186 -2.39 -15.81 -6.04
N LYS A 187 -3.60 -15.68 -6.58
CA LYS A 187 -4.03 -16.41 -7.79
C LYS A 187 -3.87 -15.48 -8.99
N GLU A 188 -3.63 -16.07 -10.15
CA GLU A 188 -3.73 -15.32 -11.40
C GLU A 188 -5.18 -14.84 -11.58
N ASP A 189 -5.35 -13.60 -12.04
CA ASP A 189 -6.67 -13.07 -12.36
C ASP A 189 -7.28 -13.89 -13.50
N SER A 190 -8.53 -14.31 -13.31
CA SER A 190 -9.34 -14.89 -14.37
C SER A 190 -9.42 -13.87 -15.51
N ILE A 191 -8.98 -14.25 -16.71
CA ILE A 191 -9.27 -13.46 -17.90
C ILE A 191 -10.76 -13.63 -18.16
N ASP A 192 -11.58 -12.71 -17.66
CA ASP A 192 -12.98 -12.58 -18.05
C ASP A 192 -13.03 -12.16 -19.52
N ALA A 193 -12.94 -13.16 -20.40
CA ALA A 193 -13.38 -13.06 -21.77
C ALA A 193 -14.88 -13.29 -21.75
N THR A 194 -15.66 -12.24 -21.53
CA THR A 194 -17.08 -12.15 -21.94
C THR A 194 -17.58 -10.74 -21.66
N ASP A 195 -17.80 -9.99 -22.73
CA ASP A 195 -19.00 -9.19 -22.89
C ASP A 195 -19.19 -9.08 -24.41
N ASP A 196 -20.19 -9.82 -24.91
CA ASP A 196 -20.74 -9.74 -26.27
C ASP A 196 -21.31 -8.34 -26.56
#